data_AF-A0A4Y5SJE3-F1
#
_entry.id   AF-A0A4Y5SJE3-F1
#
_cell.length_a   1.000
_cell.length_b   1.000
_cell.length_c   1.000
_cell.angle_alpha   90.00
_cell.angle_beta   90.00
_cell.angle_gamma   90.00
#
_symmetry.space_group_name_H-M   'P 1'
#
loop_
_entity.id
_entity.type
_entity.pdbx_description
1 polymer ?
#
loop_
_entity_poly.entity_id
_entity_poly.type
_entity_poly.pdbx_seq_one_letter_code
_entity_poly.pdbx_strand_id
1 'polypeptide(L)'
;MWVTLKGKHLTVKIDLERYVGTPSPFFLIFTVDEHLLLGACWKGGLDGANVAVHGFFQELLMASSYMLRPEDPKIQKYSQSERKLAEWDKFQLGNEPVVYGTTLNSEGAGLYYFCSTKDLARIYYHNELLEFTDCPEYEGKHKGVVEVPLKEFIEDVLKISREYLEKYAPVIEEIRFKHKGKKEDYNFLWELYQEVKELYEKVENG
;
A
#
# COMPACT_ATOMS: atom_id res chain seq x y z
N MET A 1 20.63 -0.37 -1.31
CA MET A 1 20.51 -1.35 -0.21
C MET A 1 19.03 -1.52 0.02
N TRP A 2 18.55 -2.74 -0.22
CA TRP A 2 17.16 -3.08 0.00
C TRP A 2 16.92 -3.37 1.47
N VAL A 3 16.05 -2.58 2.11
CA VAL A 3 15.47 -2.92 3.40
C VAL A 3 14.16 -3.64 3.17
N THR A 4 13.88 -4.68 3.96
CA THR A 4 12.67 -5.51 3.81
C THR A 4 11.83 -5.41 5.08
N LEU A 5 10.59 -4.98 4.92
CA LEU A 5 9.55 -4.94 5.95
C LEU A 5 8.57 -6.07 5.64
N LYS A 6 8.37 -6.99 6.59
CA LYS A 6 7.64 -8.23 6.32
C LYS A 6 6.60 -8.57 7.39
N GLY A 7 5.35 -8.63 6.96
CA GLY A 7 4.23 -9.26 7.62
C GLY A 7 4.13 -10.76 7.32
N LYS A 8 2.99 -11.36 7.63
CA LYS A 8 2.60 -12.72 7.26
C LYS A 8 2.36 -12.82 5.76
N HIS A 9 1.58 -11.90 5.21
CA HIS A 9 1.20 -11.78 3.80
C HIS A 9 1.92 -10.62 3.11
N LEU A 10 2.01 -9.45 3.75
CA LEU A 10 2.54 -8.25 3.11
C LEU A 10 4.07 -8.24 3.19
N THR A 11 4.73 -7.95 2.07
CA THR A 11 6.16 -7.65 2.05
C THR A 11 6.41 -6.38 1.25
N VAL A 12 7.13 -5.45 1.87
CA VAL A 12 7.57 -4.18 1.28
C VAL A 12 9.08 -4.14 1.28
N LYS A 13 9.69 -3.89 0.12
CA LYS A 13 11.13 -3.67 0.00
C LYS A 13 11.39 -2.25 -0.46
N ILE A 14 12.30 -1.54 0.19
CA ILE A 14 12.63 -0.15 -0.12
C ILE A 14 14.12 -0.08 -0.45
N ASP A 15 14.48 0.50 -1.59
CA ASP A 15 15.87 0.78 -1.93
C ASP A 15 16.30 2.13 -1.36
N LEU A 16 17.16 2.09 -0.34
CA LEU A 16 17.68 3.30 0.31
C LEU A 16 18.96 3.85 -0.35
N GLU A 17 19.56 3.14 -1.32
CA GLU A 17 20.73 3.66 -2.05
C GLU A 17 20.34 4.46 -3.29
N ARG A 18 19.19 4.14 -3.88
CA ARG A 18 18.68 4.84 -5.06
C ARG A 18 17.72 5.96 -4.64
N TYR A 19 18.14 7.19 -4.90
CA TYR A 19 17.32 8.39 -4.73
C TYR A 19 17.16 9.11 -6.07
N VAL A 20 15.93 9.50 -6.40
CA VAL A 20 15.62 10.34 -7.56
C VAL A 20 14.99 11.65 -7.12
N GLY A 21 15.32 12.75 -7.81
CA GLY A 21 14.84 14.10 -7.48
C GLY A 21 13.40 14.38 -7.89
N THR A 22 12.47 13.45 -7.61
CA THR A 22 11.05 13.55 -7.91
C THR A 22 10.22 13.60 -6.61
N PRO A 23 8.91 13.91 -6.67
CA PRO A 23 8.02 13.79 -5.52
C PRO A 23 7.96 12.38 -4.90
N SER A 24 8.30 11.34 -5.66
CA SER A 24 8.33 9.93 -5.22
C SER A 24 9.76 9.37 -5.26
N PRO A 25 10.64 9.80 -4.33
CA PRO A 25 12.08 9.76 -4.53
C PRO A 25 12.75 8.39 -4.36
N PHE A 26 12.06 7.38 -3.86
CA PHE A 26 12.62 6.06 -3.57
C PHE A 26 12.03 4.97 -4.45
N PHE A 27 12.76 3.87 -4.59
CA PHE A 27 12.25 2.68 -5.27
C PHE A 27 11.66 1.71 -4.26
N LEU A 28 10.44 1.24 -4.51
CA LEU A 28 9.72 0.33 -3.62
C LEU A 28 9.12 -0.85 -4.40
N ILE A 29 9.25 -2.03 -3.83
CA ILE A 29 8.56 -3.25 -4.28
C ILE A 29 7.49 -3.58 -3.24
N PHE A 30 6.26 -3.81 -3.67
CA PHE A 30 5.16 -4.24 -2.81
C PHE A 30 4.61 -5.57 -3.29
N THR A 31 4.50 -6.51 -2.35
CA THR A 31 3.98 -7.87 -2.60
C THR A 31 2.98 -8.25 -1.52
N VAL A 32 1.99 -9.03 -1.92
CA VAL A 32 1.03 -9.69 -1.03
C VAL A 32 1.05 -11.17 -1.37
N ASP A 33 1.52 -11.98 -0.42
CA ASP A 33 1.91 -13.37 -0.66
C ASP A 33 2.88 -13.48 -1.86
N GLU A 34 2.56 -14.29 -2.87
CA GLU A 34 3.35 -14.44 -4.10
C GLU A 34 3.09 -13.36 -5.17
N HIS A 35 2.12 -12.47 -4.95
CA HIS A 35 1.70 -11.50 -5.95
C HIS A 35 2.53 -10.21 -5.88
N LEU A 36 3.07 -9.79 -7.03
CA LEU A 36 3.83 -8.55 -7.18
C LEU A 36 2.90 -7.39 -7.53
N LEU A 37 2.41 -6.72 -6.49
CA LEU A 37 1.43 -5.64 -6.60
C LEU A 37 2.06 -4.32 -7.05
N LEU A 38 3.33 -4.06 -6.72
CA LEU A 38 4.07 -2.90 -7.20
C LEU A 38 5.52 -3.24 -7.49
N GLY A 39 6.04 -2.75 -8.61
CA GLY A 39 7.39 -2.98 -9.08
C GLY A 39 7.40 -3.72 -10.41
N ALA A 40 8.59 -4.01 -10.92
CA ALA A 40 8.77 -4.64 -12.22
C ALA A 40 9.64 -5.89 -12.11
N CYS A 41 9.57 -6.75 -13.13
CA CYS A 41 10.54 -7.80 -13.34
C CYS A 41 11.20 -7.65 -14.70
N TRP A 42 12.53 -7.63 -14.70
CA TRP A 42 13.35 -7.56 -15.91
C TRP A 42 14.34 -8.72 -15.92
N LYS A 43 15.06 -8.93 -17.02
CA LYS A 43 16.13 -9.97 -17.10
C LYS A 43 17.22 -9.85 -16.03
N GLY A 44 17.30 -8.72 -15.33
CA GLY A 44 18.20 -8.48 -14.19
C GLY A 44 17.59 -8.76 -12.81
N GLY A 45 16.34 -9.22 -12.74
CA GLY A 45 15.59 -9.46 -11.50
C GLY A 45 14.48 -8.44 -11.25
N LEU A 46 13.98 -8.41 -10.01
CA LEU A 46 12.96 -7.46 -9.57
C LEU A 46 13.54 -6.05 -9.40
N ASP A 47 12.79 -5.04 -9.84
CA ASP A 47 13.07 -3.63 -9.58
C ASP A 47 11.84 -2.93 -8.98
N GLY A 48 12.07 -1.86 -8.22
CA GLY A 48 11.00 -1.10 -7.57
C GLY A 48 10.35 -0.08 -8.49
N ALA A 49 9.17 0.41 -8.10
CA ALA A 49 8.56 1.60 -8.66
C ALA A 49 8.98 2.85 -7.85
N ASN A 50 8.97 4.03 -8.47
CA ASN A 50 9.12 5.30 -7.76
C ASN A 50 7.97 5.50 -6.78
N VAL A 51 8.27 5.71 -5.49
CA VAL A 51 7.27 5.84 -4.43
C VAL A 51 7.67 6.91 -3.42
N ALA A 52 6.69 7.73 -3.00
CA ALA A 52 6.80 8.52 -1.79
C ALA A 52 6.52 7.60 -0.58
N VAL A 53 7.58 7.06 0.02
CA VAL A 53 7.46 6.00 1.06
C VAL A 53 6.56 6.42 2.23
N HIS A 54 6.63 7.67 2.66
CA HIS A 54 5.71 8.21 3.68
C HIS A 54 4.25 8.10 3.24
N GLY A 55 3.93 8.59 2.04
CA GLY A 55 2.60 8.52 1.45
C GLY A 55 2.10 7.09 1.24
N PHE A 56 2.99 6.16 0.88
CA PHE A 56 2.67 4.74 0.76
C PHE A 56 2.13 4.15 2.09
N PHE A 57 2.86 4.36 3.20
CA PHE A 57 2.40 3.88 4.51
C PHE A 57 1.16 4.64 5.00
N GLN A 58 1.06 5.94 4.68
CA GLN A 58 -0.13 6.72 5.00
C GLN A 58 -1.38 6.13 4.33
N GLU A 59 -1.33 5.86 3.02
CA GLU A 59 -2.48 5.33 2.29
C GLU A 59 -2.82 3.89 2.69
N LEU A 60 -1.83 3.05 3.02
CA LEU A 60 -2.09 1.72 3.62
C LEU A 60 -2.82 1.83 4.96
N LEU A 61 -2.39 2.73 5.84
CA LEU A 61 -3.05 2.94 7.14
C LEU A 61 -4.45 3.55 6.97
N MET A 62 -4.63 4.46 6.02
CA MET A 62 -5.95 5.01 5.69
C MET A 62 -6.89 3.91 5.18
N ALA A 63 -6.44 3.06 4.25
CA ALA A 63 -7.22 1.91 3.78
C ALA A 63 -7.64 1.01 4.95
N SER A 64 -6.70 0.64 5.83
CA SER A 64 -6.97 -0.14 7.04
C SER A 64 -7.99 0.53 7.96
N SER A 65 -7.87 1.84 8.18
CA SER A 65 -8.80 2.62 9.01
C SER A 65 -10.23 2.63 8.43
N TYR A 66 -10.36 2.60 7.10
CA TYR A 66 -11.66 2.50 6.42
C TYR A 66 -12.25 1.10 6.57
N MET A 67 -11.43 0.06 6.37
CA MET A 67 -11.87 -1.34 6.49
C MET A 67 -12.37 -1.70 7.90
N LEU A 68 -11.83 -1.07 8.95
CA LEU A 68 -12.22 -1.28 10.34
C LEU A 68 -13.52 -0.55 10.74
N ARG A 69 -14.09 0.28 9.85
CA ARG A 69 -15.29 1.10 10.13
C ARG A 69 -16.34 0.98 9.01
N PRO A 70 -16.77 -0.23 8.63
CA PRO A 70 -17.66 -0.44 7.47
C PRO A 70 -19.04 0.23 7.61
N GLU A 71 -19.47 0.50 8.84
CA GLU A 71 -20.76 1.13 9.15
C GLU A 71 -20.72 2.66 9.23
N ASP A 72 -19.54 3.30 9.11
CA ASP A 72 -19.46 4.76 9.14
C ASP A 72 -20.10 5.36 7.87
N PRO A 73 -21.12 6.22 7.99
CA PRO A 73 -21.81 6.82 6.83
C PRO A 73 -20.88 7.58 5.89
N LYS A 74 -19.79 8.19 6.40
CA LYS A 74 -18.79 8.88 5.57
C LYS A 74 -18.00 7.88 4.73
N ILE A 75 -17.61 6.75 5.32
CA ILE A 75 -16.90 5.68 4.62
C ILE A 75 -17.81 5.04 3.58
N GLN A 76 -19.09 4.82 3.88
CA GLN A 76 -20.05 4.29 2.92
C GLN A 76 -20.24 5.25 1.73
N LYS A 77 -20.38 6.56 1.98
CA LYS A 77 -20.49 7.57 0.92
C LYS A 77 -19.22 7.65 0.06
N TYR A 78 -18.04 7.59 0.69
CA TYR A 78 -16.78 7.56 -0.02
C TYR A 78 -16.66 6.30 -0.89
N SER A 79 -16.94 5.13 -0.31
CA SER A 79 -16.89 3.84 -1.00
C SER A 79 -17.81 3.81 -2.23
N GLN A 80 -19.00 4.40 -2.17
CA GLN A 80 -19.88 4.52 -3.34
C GLN A 80 -19.28 5.36 -4.47
N SER A 81 -18.47 6.37 -4.13
CA SER A 81 -17.78 7.21 -5.11
C SER A 81 -16.63 6.44 -5.73
N GLU A 82 -15.82 5.76 -4.90
CA GLU A 82 -14.71 4.92 -5.36
C GLU A 82 -15.16 3.76 -6.25
N ARG A 83 -16.32 3.16 -5.98
CA ARG A 83 -16.88 2.14 -6.88
C ARG A 83 -17.10 2.64 -8.30
N LYS A 84 -17.60 3.86 -8.47
CA LYS A 84 -17.82 4.44 -9.79
C LYS A 84 -16.49 4.71 -10.52
N LEU A 85 -15.46 5.09 -9.77
CA LEU A 85 -14.11 5.24 -10.31
C LEU A 85 -13.54 3.88 -10.71
N ALA A 86 -13.73 2.85 -9.89
CA ALA A 86 -13.29 1.50 -10.21
C ALA A 86 -13.94 0.96 -11.49
N GLU A 87 -15.23 1.22 -11.69
CA GLU A 87 -15.94 0.89 -12.94
C GLU A 87 -15.35 1.63 -14.15
N TRP A 88 -15.03 2.92 -14.01
CA TRP A 88 -14.32 3.68 -15.05
C TRP A 88 -12.97 3.02 -15.36
N ASP A 89 -12.20 2.68 -14.33
CA ASP A 89 -10.89 2.01 -14.43
C ASP A 89 -11.00 0.52 -14.83
N LYS A 90 -12.21 0.08 -15.21
CA LYS A 90 -12.51 -1.27 -15.72
C LYS A 90 -12.18 -2.36 -14.69
N PHE A 91 -12.32 -2.06 -13.42
CA PHE A 91 -12.35 -3.05 -12.35
C PHE A 91 -13.79 -3.52 -12.13
N GLN A 92 -13.94 -4.83 -11.94
CA GLN A 92 -15.22 -5.44 -11.57
C GLN A 92 -15.16 -5.75 -10.08
N LEU A 93 -15.51 -4.76 -9.27
CA LEU A 93 -15.54 -4.94 -7.81
C LEU A 93 -16.73 -5.81 -7.40
N GLY A 94 -16.59 -6.49 -6.26
CA GLY A 94 -17.70 -7.17 -5.60
C GLY A 94 -18.64 -6.17 -4.90
N ASN A 95 -19.52 -6.67 -4.03
CA ASN A 95 -20.44 -5.84 -3.25
C ASN A 95 -19.94 -5.58 -1.80
N GLU A 96 -18.63 -5.41 -1.63
CA GLU A 96 -17.98 -5.23 -0.31
C GLU A 96 -18.29 -3.87 0.34
N PRO A 97 -18.75 -3.78 1.59
CA PRO A 97 -19.20 -2.51 2.18
C PRO A 97 -18.18 -1.36 2.12
N VAL A 98 -16.89 -1.67 2.12
CA VAL A 98 -15.80 -0.69 2.03
C VAL A 98 -15.09 -0.80 0.69
N VAL A 99 -14.82 0.36 0.08
CA VAL A 99 -13.94 0.50 -1.09
C VAL A 99 -13.09 1.75 -0.90
N TYR A 100 -11.77 1.58 -0.99
CA TYR A 100 -10.78 2.66 -0.90
C TYR A 100 -9.85 2.62 -2.11
N GLY A 101 -10.02 3.57 -3.02
CA GLY A 101 -9.16 3.74 -4.20
C GLY A 101 -7.90 4.54 -3.87
N THR A 102 -6.75 4.10 -4.36
CA THR A 102 -5.47 4.75 -4.11
C THR A 102 -4.42 4.37 -5.17
N THR A 103 -3.35 5.16 -5.25
CA THR A 103 -2.16 4.84 -6.05
C THR A 103 -0.98 4.40 -5.18
N LEU A 104 -1.14 4.31 -3.86
CA LEU A 104 -0.06 4.08 -2.89
C LEU A 104 1.15 5.02 -3.09
N ASN A 105 0.87 6.26 -3.53
CA ASN A 105 1.83 7.28 -3.92
C ASN A 105 2.94 6.78 -4.85
N SER A 106 2.60 5.94 -5.84
CA SER A 106 3.55 5.25 -6.72
C SER A 106 3.81 5.90 -8.08
N GLU A 107 3.69 7.23 -8.17
CA GLU A 107 4.03 8.01 -9.39
C GLU A 107 3.39 7.48 -10.70
N GLY A 108 2.18 6.91 -10.59
CA GLY A 108 1.42 6.34 -11.71
C GLY A 108 1.60 4.84 -11.92
N ALA A 109 2.61 4.21 -11.30
CA ALA A 109 2.95 2.81 -11.52
C ALA A 109 1.94 1.80 -10.95
N GLY A 110 1.08 2.22 -10.02
CA GLY A 110 0.12 1.37 -9.34
C GLY A 110 -1.24 2.04 -9.15
N LEU A 111 -2.30 1.27 -9.36
CA LEU A 111 -3.68 1.63 -9.05
C LEU A 111 -4.33 0.49 -8.25
N TYR A 112 -4.94 0.82 -7.12
CA TYR A 112 -5.48 -0.15 -6.18
C TYR A 112 -6.88 0.23 -5.73
N TYR A 113 -7.72 -0.77 -5.56
CA TYR A 113 -8.97 -0.68 -4.82
C TYR A 113 -8.93 -1.68 -3.66
N PHE A 114 -8.78 -1.13 -2.47
CA PHE A 114 -8.80 -1.85 -1.22
C PHE A 114 -10.26 -2.01 -0.76
N CYS A 115 -10.74 -3.25 -0.77
CA CYS A 115 -12.09 -3.60 -0.41
C CYS A 115 -12.10 -4.50 0.82
N SER A 116 -13.14 -4.41 1.66
CA SER A 116 -13.29 -5.35 2.76
C SER A 116 -14.72 -5.75 3.04
N THR A 117 -14.86 -6.99 3.49
CA THR A 117 -16.03 -7.48 4.23
C THR A 117 -15.68 -7.57 5.71
N LYS A 118 -16.51 -8.24 6.52
CA LYS A 118 -16.19 -8.49 7.93
C LYS A 118 -14.89 -9.28 8.13
N ASP A 119 -14.65 -10.28 7.28
CA ASP A 119 -13.60 -11.28 7.52
C ASP A 119 -12.47 -11.25 6.48
N LEU A 120 -12.66 -10.54 5.37
CA LEU A 120 -11.77 -10.58 4.21
C LEU A 120 -11.36 -9.18 3.75
N ALA A 121 -10.08 -8.98 3.50
CA ALA A 121 -9.54 -7.88 2.72
C ALA A 121 -9.27 -8.35 1.29
N ARG A 122 -9.80 -7.63 0.32
CA ARG A 122 -9.64 -7.89 -1.11
C ARG A 122 -8.97 -6.68 -1.75
N ILE A 123 -7.88 -6.92 -2.46
CA ILE A 123 -7.08 -5.87 -3.10
C ILE A 123 -7.15 -6.10 -4.59
N TYR A 124 -7.93 -5.28 -5.28
CA TYR A 124 -7.85 -5.20 -6.73
C TYR A 124 -6.67 -4.31 -7.08
N TYR A 125 -5.80 -4.78 -7.97
CA TYR A 125 -4.57 -4.06 -8.29
C TYR A 125 -4.36 -4.02 -9.80
N HIS A 126 -3.69 -2.95 -10.24
CA HIS A 126 -3.09 -2.80 -11.54
C HIS A 126 -1.70 -2.21 -11.36
N ASN A 127 -0.69 -3.03 -11.64
CA ASN A 127 0.73 -2.72 -11.67
C ASN A 127 1.16 -2.46 -13.12
N GLU A 128 1.21 -1.19 -13.52
CA GLU A 128 1.50 -0.78 -14.90
C GLU A 128 2.87 -1.27 -15.36
N LEU A 129 3.86 -1.30 -14.46
CA LEU A 129 5.24 -1.68 -14.82
C LEU A 129 5.35 -3.15 -15.25
N LEU A 130 4.47 -4.02 -14.74
CA LEU A 130 4.44 -5.43 -15.13
C LEU A 130 3.78 -5.68 -16.48
N GLU A 131 3.09 -4.71 -17.08
CA GLU A 131 2.53 -4.88 -18.43
C GLU A 131 3.62 -5.17 -19.47
N PHE A 132 4.81 -4.62 -19.23
CA PHE A 132 5.94 -4.67 -20.15
C PHE A 132 7.02 -5.66 -19.70
N THR A 133 6.74 -6.52 -18.72
CA THR A 133 7.71 -7.45 -18.12
C THR A 133 8.35 -8.40 -19.15
N ASP A 134 9.65 -8.65 -18.98
CA ASP A 134 10.41 -9.66 -19.74
C ASP A 134 10.45 -11.03 -19.02
N CYS A 135 9.88 -11.12 -17.81
CA CYS A 135 9.88 -12.32 -16.96
C CYS A 135 8.61 -13.16 -17.20
N PRO A 136 8.72 -14.39 -17.74
CA PRO A 136 7.57 -15.23 -18.07
C PRO A 136 6.64 -15.54 -16.88
N GLU A 137 7.20 -15.66 -15.67
CA GLU A 137 6.43 -15.95 -14.45
C GLU A 137 5.47 -14.82 -14.04
N TYR A 138 5.64 -13.62 -14.60
CA TYR A 138 4.79 -12.44 -14.36
C TYR A 138 3.93 -12.06 -15.58
N GLU A 139 4.02 -12.78 -16.70
CA GLU A 139 3.24 -12.50 -17.90
C GLU A 139 1.73 -12.53 -17.57
N GLY A 140 1.02 -11.46 -17.94
CA GLY A 140 -0.41 -11.30 -17.66
C GLY A 140 -0.79 -11.04 -16.19
N LYS A 141 0.18 -10.94 -15.26
CA LYS A 141 -0.07 -10.71 -13.82
C LYS A 141 -0.04 -9.23 -13.41
N HIS A 142 -0.01 -8.31 -14.37
CA HIS A 142 -0.01 -6.87 -14.16
C HIS A 142 -1.33 -6.36 -13.57
N LYS A 143 -2.45 -7.07 -13.73
CA LYS A 143 -3.74 -6.72 -13.14
C LYS A 143 -4.37 -7.96 -12.50
N GLY A 144 -5.01 -7.80 -11.36
CA GLY A 144 -5.62 -8.93 -10.66
C GLY A 144 -6.31 -8.57 -9.37
N VAL A 145 -6.60 -9.59 -8.58
CA VAL A 145 -7.21 -9.49 -7.26
C VAL A 145 -6.51 -10.44 -6.30
N VAL A 146 -6.19 -9.95 -5.10
CA VAL A 146 -5.64 -10.77 -4.01
C VAL A 146 -6.55 -10.69 -2.80
N GLU A 147 -6.69 -11.82 -2.10
CA GLU A 147 -7.57 -11.96 -0.95
C GLU A 147 -6.78 -12.50 0.23
N VAL A 148 -6.89 -11.82 1.37
CA VAL A 148 -6.29 -12.24 2.64
C VAL A 148 -7.28 -12.01 3.78
N PRO A 149 -7.19 -12.76 4.90
CA PRO A 149 -8.03 -12.49 6.06
C PRO A 149 -7.87 -11.05 6.52
N LEU A 150 -8.98 -10.33 6.74
CA LEU A 150 -8.95 -8.91 7.09
C LEU A 150 -8.09 -8.68 8.33
N LYS A 151 -8.29 -9.51 9.35
CA LYS A 151 -7.49 -9.47 10.59
C LYS A 151 -5.99 -9.50 10.31
N GLU A 152 -5.55 -10.48 9.53
CA GLU A 152 -4.13 -10.70 9.24
C GLU A 152 -3.55 -9.57 8.36
N PHE A 153 -4.36 -9.01 7.46
CA PHE A 153 -4.00 -7.81 6.70
C PHE A 153 -3.75 -6.61 7.61
N ILE A 154 -4.65 -6.33 8.55
CA ILE A 154 -4.50 -5.19 9.48
C ILE A 154 -3.29 -5.38 10.40
N GLU A 155 -3.08 -6.60 10.92
CA GLU A 155 -1.90 -6.94 11.72
C GLU A 155 -0.60 -6.71 10.94
N ASP A 156 -0.57 -7.11 9.67
CA ASP A 156 0.56 -6.89 8.80
C ASP A 156 0.83 -5.41 8.56
N VAL A 157 -0.20 -4.63 8.20
CA VAL A 157 -0.07 -3.18 7.99
C VAL A 157 0.45 -2.48 9.24
N LEU A 158 -0.09 -2.80 10.42
CA LEU A 158 0.37 -2.24 11.69
C LEU A 158 1.83 -2.62 11.95
N LYS A 159 2.20 -3.89 11.77
CA LYS A 159 3.56 -4.37 11.99
C LYS A 159 4.57 -3.66 11.07
N ILE A 160 4.33 -3.63 9.76
CA ILE A 160 5.27 -3.01 8.81
C ILE A 160 5.32 -1.50 8.97
N SER A 161 4.20 -0.85 9.30
CA SER A 161 4.15 0.60 9.51
C SER A 161 4.89 1.02 10.77
N ARG A 162 4.76 0.24 11.86
CA ARG A 162 5.52 0.47 13.09
C ARG A 162 7.02 0.34 12.83
N GLU A 163 7.43 -0.73 12.16
CA GLU A 163 8.85 -0.95 11.86
C GLU A 163 9.40 0.15 10.94
N TYR A 164 8.63 0.59 9.94
CA TYR A 164 8.96 1.76 9.13
C TYR A 164 9.15 3.02 9.99
N LEU A 165 8.16 3.37 10.80
CA LEU A 165 8.16 4.58 11.64
C LEU A 165 9.31 4.61 12.64
N GLU A 166 9.60 3.48 13.29
CA GLU A 166 10.64 3.39 14.31
C GLU A 166 12.06 3.33 13.72
N LYS A 167 12.25 2.60 12.62
CA LYS A 167 13.61 2.28 12.12
C LYS A 167 14.00 3.06 10.86
N TYR A 168 13.09 3.19 9.90
CA TYR A 168 13.45 3.62 8.54
C TYR A 168 12.99 5.02 8.19
N ALA A 169 11.92 5.54 8.81
CA ALA A 169 11.49 6.92 8.68
C ALA A 169 12.62 7.92 9.00
N PRO A 170 13.39 7.79 10.11
CA PRO A 170 14.53 8.68 10.37
C PRO A 170 15.63 8.60 9.31
N VAL A 171 15.91 7.40 8.79
CA VAL A 171 16.94 7.17 7.77
C VAL A 171 16.53 7.77 6.42
N ILE A 172 15.29 7.54 6.00
CA ILE A 172 14.70 8.10 4.79
C ILE A 172 14.67 9.64 4.86
N GLU A 173 14.31 10.20 6.01
CA GLU A 173 14.33 11.64 6.22
C GLU A 173 15.74 12.23 6.12
N GLU A 174 16.75 11.55 6.68
CA GLU A 174 18.14 11.96 6.54
C GLU A 174 18.61 11.98 5.06
N ILE A 175 18.25 10.94 4.29
CA ILE A 175 18.54 10.87 2.85
C ILE A 175 17.86 12.03 2.12
N ARG A 176 16.56 12.26 2.37
CA ARG A 176 15.82 13.38 1.76
C ARG A 176 16.46 14.72 2.10
N PHE A 177 16.84 14.93 3.35
CA PHE A 177 17.49 16.17 3.79
C PHE A 177 18.81 16.41 3.07
N LYS A 178 19.66 15.38 2.90
CA LYS A 178 20.91 15.46 2.11
C LYS A 178 20.66 15.89 0.67
N HIS A 179 19.51 15.52 0.11
CA HIS A 179 19.09 15.84 -1.25
C HIS A 179 18.18 17.09 -1.34
N LYS A 180 18.09 17.90 -0.27
CA LYS A 180 17.25 19.11 -0.17
C LYS A 180 15.75 18.85 -0.41
N GLY A 181 15.29 17.65 -0.11
CA GLY A 181 13.88 17.30 -0.09
C GLY A 181 13.11 18.04 1.00
N LYS A 182 11.80 18.15 0.83
CA LYS A 182 10.91 18.70 1.88
C LYS A 182 10.74 17.67 3.00
N LYS A 183 10.64 18.18 4.22
CA LYS A 183 10.31 17.38 5.41
C LYS A 183 8.90 16.84 5.32
N GLU A 184 8.76 15.56 5.66
CA GLU A 184 7.45 14.89 5.78
C GLU A 184 6.86 15.03 7.18
N ASP A 185 5.53 14.94 7.27
CA ASP A 185 4.82 14.96 8.55
C ASP A 185 4.73 13.56 9.17
N TYR A 186 5.80 13.14 9.85
CA TYR A 186 5.81 11.87 10.57
C TYR A 186 4.96 11.88 11.84
N ASN A 187 4.61 13.05 12.38
CA ASN A 187 3.73 13.12 13.54
C ASN A 187 2.32 12.69 13.13
N PHE A 188 1.81 13.24 12.03
CA PHE A 188 0.54 12.82 11.45
C PHE A 188 0.52 11.30 11.16
N LEU A 189 1.59 10.76 10.60
CA LEU A 189 1.65 9.33 10.29
C LEU A 189 1.66 8.46 11.57
N TRP A 190 2.31 8.91 12.64
CA TRP A 190 2.24 8.26 13.95
C TRP A 190 0.83 8.32 14.55
N GLU A 191 0.15 9.46 14.47
CA GLU A 191 -1.24 9.61 14.93
C GLU A 191 -2.18 8.67 14.18
N LEU A 192 -2.06 8.59 12.85
CA LEU A 192 -2.83 7.67 12.03
C LEU A 192 -2.55 6.21 12.38
N TYR A 193 -1.29 5.85 12.64
CA TYR A 193 -0.93 4.51 13.12
C TYR A 193 -1.63 4.19 14.45
N GLN A 194 -1.65 5.11 15.41
CA GLN A 194 -2.34 4.90 16.69
C GLN A 194 -3.85 4.77 16.51
N GLU A 195 -4.46 5.59 15.64
CA GLU A 195 -5.90 5.47 15.33
C GLU A 195 -6.23 4.06 14.82
N VAL A 196 -5.49 3.55 13.83
CA VAL A 196 -5.72 2.21 13.27
C VAL A 196 -5.54 1.14 14.35
N LYS A 197 -4.50 1.28 15.19
CA LYS A 197 -4.24 0.34 16.29
C LYS A 197 -5.40 0.31 17.29
N GLU A 198 -5.89 1.48 17.71
CA GLU A 198 -7.01 1.58 18.64
C GLU A 198 -8.32 1.04 18.05
N LEU A 199 -8.57 1.29 16.75
CA LEU A 199 -9.73 0.73 16.04
C LEU A 199 -9.65 -0.80 16.01
N TYR A 200 -8.48 -1.35 15.68
CA TYR A 200 -8.27 -2.79 15.62
C TYR A 200 -8.47 -3.46 16.99
N GLU A 201 -7.90 -2.89 18.06
CA GLU A 201 -8.07 -3.39 19.42
C GLU A 201 -9.54 -3.35 19.89
N LYS A 202 -10.33 -2.35 19.46
CA LYS A 202 -11.76 -2.29 19.78
C LYS A 202 -12.55 -3.39 19.08
N VAL A 203 -12.22 -3.70 17.83
CA VAL A 203 -12.88 -4.76 17.04
C VAL A 203 -12.55 -6.14 17.59
N GLU A 204 -11.33 -6.37 18.05
CA GLU A 204 -10.91 -7.67 18.61
C GLU A 204 -11.45 -7.95 20.02
N ASN A 205 -11.73 -6.90 20.80
CA ASN A 205 -12.21 -7.03 22.18
C ASN A 205 -13.72 -6.89 22.34
N GLY A 206 -14.46 -6.63 21.26
CA GLY A 206 -15.92 -6.45 21.24
C GLY A 206 -16.67 -7.63 20.64
#